data_AF-A0A8C9GBV3-F1
#
_entry.id   AF-A0A8C9GBV3-F1
#
_cell.length_a   1.000
_cell.length_b   1.000
_cell.length_c   1.000
_cell.angle_alpha   90.00
_cell.angle_beta   90.00
_cell.angle_gamma   90.00
#
_symmetry.space_group_name_H-M   'P 1'
#
loop_
_entity.id
_entity.type
_entity.pdbx_description
1 polymer ?
#
loop_
_entity_poly.entity_id
_entity_poly.type
_entity_poly.pdbx_seq_one_letter_code
_entity_poly.pdbx_strand_id
1 'polypeptide(L)'
;MQSKDQITAGNAARKDRMEGKAAISNTTTSCVFQLLQEAGLYCRGRINACMLHMLLPNSLLLKTKSQGRVVVLMGSTSDLGHCEKIKKACATFGIPCELRVTSAHKGPDETLRIKAEYEGDGIPTVFVAVAGRSNGLGPVMSGNTAYPVVNCPPLSSDWGAQDVWSSLRLPSGLGCPTTLSPEGAAQFAAQIFGLNNHLVWAKLRSNMLNTWISLKQADKKLRECTL
;
A
#
# COMPACT_ATOMS: atom_id res chain seq x y z
N MET A 1 -13.03 -20.41 -47.69
CA MET A 1 -12.06 -20.03 -46.63
C MET A 1 -10.91 -19.30 -47.29
N GLN A 2 -10.87 -17.96 -47.20
CA GLN A 2 -9.67 -17.21 -47.60
C GLN A 2 -8.64 -17.33 -46.47
N SER A 3 -7.44 -17.79 -46.80
CA SER A 3 -6.31 -17.86 -45.87
C SER A 3 -5.98 -16.44 -45.36
N LYS A 4 -5.81 -16.29 -44.04
CA LYS A 4 -5.39 -15.03 -43.41
C LYS A 4 -3.93 -14.65 -43.69
N ASP A 5 -3.17 -15.54 -44.31
CA ASP A 5 -1.78 -15.28 -44.70
C ASP A 5 -1.76 -14.53 -46.03
N GLN A 6 -1.96 -13.21 -45.98
CA GLN A 6 -1.67 -12.33 -47.13
C GLN A 6 -0.15 -12.30 -47.34
N ILE A 7 0.34 -13.21 -48.18
CA ILE A 7 1.69 -13.16 -48.72
C ILE A 7 1.70 -12.01 -49.74
N THR A 8 2.35 -10.89 -49.41
CA THR A 8 2.57 -9.80 -50.36
C THR A 8 3.43 -10.29 -51.52
N ALA A 9 2.88 -10.21 -52.73
CA ALA A 9 3.57 -10.54 -53.96
C ALA A 9 4.84 -9.69 -54.10
N GLY A 10 6.01 -10.33 -54.10
CA GLY A 10 7.28 -9.71 -54.52
C GLY A 10 8.51 -9.99 -53.67
N ASN A 11 8.40 -10.30 -52.37
CA ASN A 11 9.58 -10.46 -51.51
C ASN A 11 9.50 -11.50 -50.39
N ALA A 12 8.46 -12.34 -50.34
CA ALA A 12 8.30 -13.43 -49.35
C ALA A 12 8.45 -13.01 -47.87
N ALA A 13 8.37 -11.72 -47.55
CA ALA A 13 8.44 -11.21 -46.19
C ALA A 13 7.04 -11.22 -45.58
N ARG A 14 6.79 -12.14 -44.63
CA ARG A 14 5.60 -12.08 -43.76
C ARG A 14 5.66 -10.78 -42.96
N LYS A 15 4.61 -9.97 -43.00
CA LYS A 15 4.48 -8.67 -42.31
C LYS A 15 4.70 -8.76 -40.78
N ASP A 16 4.68 -9.98 -40.25
CA ASP A 16 4.72 -10.30 -38.81
C ASP A 16 6.08 -10.85 -38.33
N ARG A 17 7.11 -10.89 -39.20
CA ARG A 17 8.48 -11.23 -38.82
C ARG A 17 9.16 -10.04 -38.15
N MET A 18 8.91 -9.86 -36.85
CA MET A 18 9.85 -9.15 -35.97
C MET A 18 10.97 -10.10 -35.58
N GLU A 19 12.22 -9.67 -35.80
CA GLU A 19 13.40 -10.37 -35.29
C GLU A 19 13.36 -10.39 -33.75
N GLY A 20 13.67 -11.52 -33.12
CA GLY A 20 13.61 -11.66 -31.66
C GLY A 20 12.20 -11.72 -31.04
N LYS A 21 11.11 -11.80 -31.82
CA LYS A 21 9.71 -11.85 -31.31
C LYS A 21 9.49 -12.91 -30.23
N ALA A 22 10.07 -14.10 -30.37
CA ALA A 22 9.97 -15.15 -29.36
C ALA A 22 10.65 -14.78 -28.03
N ALA A 23 11.83 -14.15 -28.09
CA ALA A 23 12.53 -13.66 -26.92
C ALA A 23 11.73 -12.56 -26.22
N ILE A 24 11.24 -11.56 -26.99
CA ILE A 24 10.40 -10.47 -26.45
C ILE A 24 9.12 -11.03 -25.83
N SER A 25 8.46 -12.00 -26.48
CA SER A 25 7.25 -12.64 -25.96
C SER A 25 7.52 -13.38 -24.65
N ASN A 26 8.61 -14.14 -24.58
CA ASN A 26 8.98 -14.87 -23.37
C ASN A 26 9.35 -13.92 -22.23
N THR A 27 10.17 -12.89 -22.50
CA THR A 27 10.52 -11.85 -21.52
C THR A 27 9.26 -11.14 -21.00
N THR A 28 8.35 -10.74 -21.89
CA THR A 28 7.10 -10.08 -21.50
C THR A 28 6.25 -11.00 -20.63
N THR A 29 6.12 -12.27 -21.02
CA THR A 29 5.34 -13.27 -20.29
C THR A 29 5.94 -13.51 -18.90
N SER A 30 7.26 -13.66 -18.79
CA SER A 30 7.96 -13.80 -17.50
C SER A 30 7.79 -12.59 -16.60
N CYS A 31 7.87 -11.36 -17.13
CA CYS A 31 7.61 -10.14 -16.35
C CYS A 31 6.16 -10.08 -15.85
N VAL A 32 5.19 -10.45 -16.69
CA VAL A 32 3.78 -10.52 -16.28
C VAL A 32 3.58 -11.55 -15.16
N PHE A 33 4.18 -12.74 -15.28
CA PHE A 33 4.12 -13.75 -14.22
C PHE A 33 4.73 -13.26 -12.90
N GLN A 34 5.88 -12.58 -12.96
CA GLN A 34 6.52 -12.01 -11.79
C GLN A 34 5.64 -10.94 -11.13
N LEU A 35 5.05 -10.03 -11.91
CA LEU A 35 4.13 -9.01 -11.42
C LEU A 35 2.90 -9.61 -10.76
N LEU A 36 2.30 -10.64 -11.38
CA LEU A 36 1.17 -11.35 -10.80
C LEU A 36 1.56 -12.02 -9.48
N GLN A 37 2.78 -12.52 -9.36
CA GLN A 37 3.27 -13.13 -8.12
C GLN A 37 3.54 -12.09 -7.03
N GLU A 38 4.21 -10.98 -7.36
CA GLU A 38 4.48 -9.87 -6.42
C GLU A 38 3.18 -9.16 -5.95
N ALA A 39 2.16 -9.10 -6.82
CA ALA A 39 0.83 -8.59 -6.51
C ALA A 39 -0.07 -9.59 -5.75
N GLY A 40 0.41 -10.81 -5.48
CA GLY A 40 -0.35 -11.85 -4.78
C GLY A 40 -1.53 -12.45 -5.59
N LEU A 41 -1.50 -12.33 -6.92
CA LEU A 41 -2.54 -12.78 -7.85
C LEU A 41 -2.29 -14.17 -8.47
N TYR A 42 -1.10 -14.75 -8.29
CA TYR A 42 -0.75 -16.05 -8.87
C TYR A 42 -0.73 -17.20 -7.84
N CYS A 43 -1.64 -18.16 -8.02
CA CYS A 43 -1.74 -19.38 -7.22
C CYS A 43 -0.91 -20.53 -7.83
N ARG A 44 0.00 -21.08 -7.02
CA ARG A 44 0.81 -22.32 -7.18
C ARG A 44 0.59 -23.14 -8.46
N GLY A 45 1.53 -22.99 -9.40
CA GLY A 45 1.93 -24.00 -10.39
C GLY A 45 3.45 -23.96 -10.52
N ARG A 46 4.12 -25.13 -10.48
CA ARG A 46 5.58 -25.30 -10.37
C ARG A 46 6.36 -24.47 -11.40
N ILE A 47 6.97 -23.37 -10.97
CA ILE A 47 8.16 -22.83 -11.64
C ILE A 47 9.19 -22.59 -10.54
N ASN A 48 10.33 -23.29 -10.63
CA ASN A 48 11.44 -23.13 -9.71
C ASN A 48 11.97 -21.70 -9.79
N ALA A 49 12.09 -21.03 -8.65
CA ALA A 49 12.61 -19.67 -8.50
C ALA A 49 13.99 -19.47 -9.17
N CYS A 50 14.76 -20.55 -9.35
CA CYS A 50 16.08 -20.54 -9.98
C CYS A 50 16.07 -20.20 -11.49
N MET A 51 14.97 -20.44 -12.21
CA MET A 51 14.92 -20.21 -13.66
C MET A 51 14.53 -18.77 -14.03
N LEU A 52 13.90 -18.04 -13.11
CA LEU A 52 13.45 -16.66 -13.33
C LEU A 52 14.62 -15.66 -13.34
N HIS A 53 15.70 -15.98 -12.62
CA HIS A 53 16.88 -15.12 -12.49
C HIS A 53 17.84 -15.18 -13.70
N MET A 54 17.73 -16.22 -14.54
CA MET A 54 18.65 -16.45 -15.68
C MET A 54 18.23 -15.77 -16.99
N LEU A 55 17.07 -15.09 -17.06
CA LEU A 55 16.48 -14.64 -18.33
C LEU A 55 16.37 -13.11 -18.51
N LEU A 56 17.03 -12.29 -17.70
CA LEU A 56 16.84 -10.82 -17.78
C LEU A 56 18.15 -10.02 -17.87
N PRO A 57 18.66 -9.78 -19.09
CA PRO A 57 19.45 -8.60 -19.38
C PRO A 57 18.49 -7.47 -19.79
N ASN A 58 17.76 -6.87 -18.84
CA ASN A 58 17.26 -5.49 -18.96
C ASN A 58 16.53 -5.02 -17.69
N SER A 59 17.26 -4.25 -16.89
CA SER A 59 16.85 -3.52 -15.69
C SER A 59 15.94 -2.29 -15.98
N LEU A 60 15.24 -2.28 -17.11
CA LEU A 60 14.63 -1.08 -17.70
C LEU A 60 13.09 -0.99 -17.59
N LEU A 61 12.37 -2.07 -17.27
CA LEU A 61 10.89 -2.02 -17.28
C LEU A 61 10.20 -1.90 -15.91
N LEU A 62 10.92 -2.08 -14.80
CA LEU A 62 10.33 -2.04 -13.45
C LEU A 62 11.23 -1.34 -12.42
N LYS A 63 11.82 -0.19 -12.79
CA LYS A 63 12.37 0.70 -11.74
C LYS A 63 11.21 1.30 -10.96
N THR A 64 10.92 0.74 -9.79
CA THR A 64 10.01 1.31 -8.79
C THR A 64 10.57 2.64 -8.30
N LYS A 65 10.19 3.72 -8.98
CA LYS A 65 10.75 5.07 -8.73
C LYS A 65 10.22 5.76 -7.47
N SER A 66 9.12 5.30 -6.88
CA SER A 66 8.52 5.95 -5.71
C SER A 66 8.40 4.96 -4.55
N GLN A 67 9.44 4.90 -3.71
CA GLN A 67 9.33 4.28 -2.40
C GLN A 67 8.66 5.29 -1.46
N GLY A 68 7.37 5.10 -1.23
CA GLY A 68 6.68 5.81 -0.15
C GLY A 68 6.91 5.10 1.18
N ARG A 69 6.81 5.82 2.30
CA ARG A 69 6.82 5.23 3.65
C ARG A 69 5.66 5.70 4.49
N VAL A 70 5.33 4.92 5.51
CA VAL A 70 4.48 5.34 6.62
C VAL A 70 5.35 5.61 7.84
N VAL A 71 5.09 6.71 8.53
CA VAL A 71 5.69 7.00 9.84
C VAL A 71 4.57 7.08 10.86
N VAL A 72 4.55 6.14 11.79
CA VAL A 72 3.58 6.12 12.89
C VAL A 72 4.19 6.85 14.09
N LEU A 73 3.56 7.97 14.47
CA LEU A 73 3.94 8.76 15.64
C LEU A 73 3.00 8.42 16.78
N MET A 74 3.53 7.97 17.91
CA MET A 74 2.75 7.65 19.11
C MET A 74 3.05 8.58 20.27
N GLY A 75 2.01 9.06 20.95
CA GLY A 75 2.12 9.94 22.12
C GLY A 75 2.68 9.26 23.38
N SER A 76 2.58 7.93 23.43
CA SER A 76 2.95 7.10 24.57
C SER A 76 3.37 5.70 24.10
N THR A 77 4.36 5.10 24.77
CA THR A 77 4.75 3.70 24.52
C THR A 77 3.67 2.69 24.90
N SER A 78 2.68 3.08 25.72
CA SER A 78 1.50 2.26 26.00
C SER A 78 0.69 1.92 24.74
N ASP A 79 0.81 2.75 23.69
CA ASP A 79 0.07 2.59 22.44
C ASP A 79 0.84 1.73 21.41
N LEU A 80 2.02 1.20 21.78
CA LEU A 80 2.89 0.42 20.89
C LEU A 80 2.16 -0.78 20.26
N GLY A 81 1.34 -1.49 21.03
CA GLY A 81 0.56 -2.62 20.51
C GLY A 81 -0.43 -2.23 19.41
N HIS A 82 -0.97 -1.01 19.44
CA HIS A 82 -1.81 -0.47 18.37
C HIS A 82 -0.95 -0.09 17.14
N CYS A 83 0.20 0.53 17.37
CA CYS A 83 1.13 0.94 16.32
C CYS A 83 1.72 -0.25 15.54
N GLU A 84 2.01 -1.36 16.22
CA GLU A 84 2.51 -2.58 15.58
C GLU A 84 1.48 -3.21 14.64
N LYS A 85 0.17 -3.05 14.91
CA LYS A 85 -0.89 -3.49 13.97
C LYS A 85 -0.83 -2.68 12.67
N ILE A 86 -0.64 -1.36 12.76
CA ILE A 86 -0.48 -0.47 11.60
C ILE A 86 0.77 -0.88 10.79
N LYS A 87 1.91 -1.08 11.46
CA LYS A 87 3.16 -1.51 10.83
C LYS A 87 3.02 -2.86 10.12
N LYS A 88 2.41 -3.84 10.79
CA LYS A 88 2.14 -5.17 10.21
C LYS A 88 1.24 -5.06 8.98
N ALA A 89 0.20 -4.23 9.04
CA ALA A 89 -0.69 -4.01 7.90
C ALA A 89 0.02 -3.33 6.72
N CYS A 90 0.89 -2.34 6.97
CA CYS A 90 1.71 -1.71 5.93
C CYS A 90 2.61 -2.72 5.19
N ALA A 91 3.17 -3.69 5.93
CA ALA A 91 3.99 -4.75 5.35
C ALA A 91 3.22 -5.61 4.33
N THR A 92 1.91 -5.82 4.51
CA THR A 92 1.08 -6.58 3.54
C THR A 92 1.02 -5.87 2.18
N PHE A 93 1.06 -4.54 2.17
CA PHE A 93 1.12 -3.73 0.96
C PHE A 93 2.56 -3.51 0.45
N GLY A 94 3.57 -3.96 1.18
CA GLY A 94 4.99 -3.76 0.85
C GLY A 94 5.46 -2.32 1.07
N ILE A 95 4.84 -1.60 2.01
CA ILE A 95 5.18 -0.22 2.35
C ILE A 95 6.08 -0.23 3.59
N PRO A 96 7.30 0.34 3.53
CA PRO A 96 8.12 0.60 4.70
C PRO A 96 7.35 1.38 5.76
N CYS A 97 7.44 0.96 7.02
CA CYS A 97 6.75 1.62 8.12
C CYS A 97 7.67 1.75 9.34
N GLU A 98 7.87 2.99 9.78
CA GLU A 98 8.67 3.35 10.94
C GLU A 98 7.77 3.73 12.12
N LEU A 99 8.21 3.45 13.35
CA LEU A 99 7.52 3.81 14.58
C LEU A 99 8.36 4.81 15.36
N ARG A 100 7.77 5.90 15.84
CA ARG A 100 8.43 6.90 16.68
C ARG A 100 7.55 7.29 17.86
N VAL A 101 8.19 7.66 18.96
CA VAL A 101 7.51 8.17 20.16
C VAL A 101 7.74 9.67 20.24
N THR A 102 6.66 10.45 20.26
CA THR A 102 6.72 11.91 20.43
C THR A 102 5.36 12.42 20.90
N SER A 103 5.34 13.48 21.71
CA SER A 103 4.11 13.99 22.32
C SER A 103 3.96 15.47 22.08
N ALA A 104 2.95 15.86 21.31
CA ALA A 104 2.62 17.27 21.06
C ALA A 104 2.31 18.06 22.34
N HIS A 105 1.86 17.40 23.41
CA HIS A 105 1.57 18.07 24.68
C HIS A 105 2.80 18.22 25.59
N LYS A 106 3.74 17.27 25.52
CA LYS A 106 4.88 17.18 26.46
C LYS A 106 6.23 17.54 25.84
N GLY A 107 6.32 17.59 24.52
CA GLY A 107 7.53 17.90 23.75
C GLY A 107 7.18 18.26 22.30
N PRO A 108 6.40 19.34 22.07
CA PRO A 108 5.99 19.75 20.73
C PRO A 108 7.17 20.12 19.82
N ASP A 109 8.23 20.69 20.37
CA ASP A 109 9.48 21.00 19.68
C ASP A 109 10.13 19.74 19.10
N GLU A 110 10.20 18.66 19.88
CA GLU A 110 10.72 17.37 19.39
C GLU A 110 9.79 16.76 18.34
N THR A 111 8.46 16.90 18.48
CA THR A 111 7.51 16.47 17.42
C THR A 111 7.81 17.18 16.09
N LEU A 112 8.03 18.49 16.12
CA LEU A 112 8.36 19.27 14.91
C LEU A 112 9.75 18.92 14.36
N ARG A 113 10.72 18.62 15.23
CA ARG A 113 12.06 18.17 14.84
C ARG A 113 12.02 16.82 14.13
N ILE A 114 11.32 15.83 14.69
CA ILE A 114 11.14 14.50 14.08
C ILE A 114 10.41 14.59 12.74
N LYS A 115 9.35 15.41 12.67
CA LYS A 115 8.65 15.70 11.40
C LYS A 115 9.64 16.20 10.34
N ALA A 116 10.52 17.13 10.69
CA ALA A 116 11.49 17.70 9.76
C ALA A 116 12.52 16.68 9.25
N GLU A 117 12.91 15.68 10.06
CA GLU A 117 13.76 14.56 9.60
C GLU A 117 13.12 13.87 8.38
N TYR A 118 11.82 13.63 8.46
CA TYR A 118 11.08 12.89 7.44
C TYR A 118 10.58 13.73 6.25
N GLU A 119 10.50 15.04 6.41
CA GLU A 119 10.28 15.96 5.29
C GLU A 119 11.57 16.24 4.50
N GLY A 120 12.72 16.21 5.18
CA GLY A 120 14.00 16.65 4.63
C GLY A 120 14.74 15.64 3.77
N ASP A 121 14.36 14.36 3.77
CA ASP A 121 15.08 13.29 3.07
C ASP A 121 14.55 12.99 1.65
N GLY A 122 13.48 13.68 1.22
CA GLY A 122 12.89 13.54 -0.11
C GLY A 122 12.07 12.26 -0.32
N ILE A 123 11.81 11.46 0.71
CA ILE A 123 10.99 10.25 0.63
C ILE A 123 9.51 10.60 0.84
N PRO A 124 8.61 10.31 -0.12
CA PRO A 124 7.18 10.53 0.05
C PRO A 124 6.65 9.82 1.30
N THR A 125 6.07 10.58 2.23
CA THR A 125 5.71 10.08 3.56
C THR A 125 4.24 10.33 3.85
N VAL A 126 3.56 9.34 4.43
CA VAL A 126 2.26 9.52 5.10
C VAL A 126 2.50 9.35 6.60
N PHE A 127 2.10 10.34 7.38
CA PHE A 127 2.16 10.27 8.83
C PHE A 127 0.87 9.65 9.38
N VAL A 128 1.00 8.76 10.37
CA VAL A 128 -0.14 8.25 11.14
C VAL A 128 0.06 8.66 12.60
N ALA A 129 -0.85 9.47 13.12
CA ALA A 129 -0.81 9.94 14.50
C ALA A 129 -1.66 9.01 15.39
N VAL A 130 -1.01 8.40 16.38
CA VAL A 130 -1.63 7.53 17.38
C VAL A 130 -1.55 8.21 18.74
N ALA A 131 -2.67 8.78 19.18
CA ALA A 131 -2.79 9.40 20.49
C ALA A 131 -4.18 9.09 21.06
N GLY A 132 -4.21 8.51 22.26
CA GLY A 132 -5.45 8.34 23.03
C GLY A 132 -5.89 9.64 23.71
N ARG A 133 -7.09 9.62 24.31
CA ARG A 133 -7.68 10.77 25.00
C ARG A 133 -7.84 11.97 24.05
N SER A 134 -7.41 13.15 24.48
CA SER A 134 -7.36 14.35 23.63
C SER A 134 -6.17 14.26 22.65
N ASN A 135 -6.46 13.92 21.39
CA ASN A 135 -5.45 13.83 20.34
C ASN A 135 -5.01 15.23 19.86
N GLY A 136 -3.94 15.76 20.46
CA GLY A 136 -3.23 16.94 19.93
C GLY A 136 -2.15 16.62 18.90
N LEU A 137 -1.68 15.37 18.83
CA LEU A 137 -0.57 14.96 17.97
C LEU A 137 -0.91 15.08 16.48
N GLY A 138 -2.07 14.55 16.09
CA GLY A 138 -2.55 14.65 14.70
C GLY A 138 -2.77 16.08 14.24
N PRO A 139 -3.52 16.92 14.98
CA PRO A 139 -3.70 18.32 14.65
C PRO A 139 -2.39 19.12 14.54
N VAL A 140 -1.48 18.96 15.50
CA VAL A 140 -0.17 19.65 15.46
C VAL A 140 0.63 19.21 14.23
N MET A 141 0.66 17.92 13.92
CA MET A 141 1.30 17.45 12.69
C MET A 141 0.63 18.03 11.46
N SER A 142 -0.69 17.91 11.33
CA SER A 142 -1.45 18.35 10.15
C SER A 142 -1.37 19.85 9.89
N GLY A 143 -1.18 20.68 10.92
CA GLY A 143 -0.99 22.12 10.75
C GLY A 143 0.43 22.50 10.33
N ASN A 144 1.41 21.59 10.42
CA ASN A 144 2.83 21.88 10.25
C ASN A 144 3.53 21.03 9.17
N THR A 145 2.80 20.20 8.42
CA THR A 145 3.32 19.47 7.25
C THR A 145 2.38 19.60 6.05
N ALA A 146 2.96 19.60 4.85
CA ALA A 146 2.22 19.45 3.61
C ALA A 146 1.92 17.98 3.26
N TYR A 147 2.56 17.03 3.96
CA TYR A 147 2.31 15.60 3.78
C TYR A 147 1.00 15.16 4.46
N PRO A 148 0.34 14.09 3.96
CA PRO A 148 -0.88 13.58 4.58
C PRO A 148 -0.63 13.12 6.01
N VAL A 149 -1.53 13.52 6.92
CA VAL A 149 -1.54 13.08 8.32
C VAL A 149 -2.86 12.37 8.59
N VAL A 150 -2.81 11.12 9.03
CA VAL A 150 -3.99 10.30 9.35
C VAL A 150 -4.08 10.12 10.86
N ASN A 151 -5.22 10.48 11.45
CA ASN A 151 -5.52 10.14 12.84
C ASN A 151 -5.92 8.67 12.94
N CYS A 152 -5.26 7.92 13.80
CA CYS A 152 -5.64 6.55 14.17
C CYS A 152 -5.61 6.40 15.69
N PRO A 153 -6.58 7.00 16.41
CA PRO A 153 -6.59 6.99 17.88
C PRO A 153 -6.86 5.57 18.42
N PRO A 154 -6.15 5.12 19.47
CA PRO A 154 -6.38 3.83 20.12
C PRO A 154 -7.60 3.89 21.05
N LEU A 155 -8.79 3.99 20.47
CA LEU A 155 -10.05 4.13 21.22
C LEU A 155 -10.36 2.88 22.07
N SER A 156 -10.83 3.10 23.30
CA SER A 156 -11.38 2.06 24.17
C SER A 156 -12.90 2.12 24.22
N SER A 157 -13.55 1.06 24.69
CA SER A 157 -15.00 1.03 24.93
C SER A 157 -15.46 2.09 25.93
N ASP A 158 -14.62 2.38 26.93
CA ASP A 158 -15.01 3.17 28.09
C ASP A 158 -15.10 4.67 27.77
N TRP A 159 -14.19 5.17 26.94
CA TRP A 159 -14.04 6.61 26.66
C TRP A 159 -13.95 6.96 25.17
N GLY A 160 -13.95 5.95 24.29
CA GLY A 160 -13.72 6.16 22.86
C GLY A 160 -14.75 7.06 22.19
N ALA A 161 -16.00 7.04 22.67
CA ALA A 161 -17.08 7.88 22.16
C ALA A 161 -16.84 9.39 22.42
N GLN A 162 -16.13 9.73 23.49
CA GLN A 162 -15.76 11.11 23.81
C GLN A 162 -14.44 11.48 23.14
N ASP A 163 -13.44 10.59 23.21
CA ASP A 163 -12.09 10.83 22.72
C ASP A 163 -12.03 11.05 21.20
N VAL A 164 -12.85 10.34 20.42
CA VAL A 164 -12.84 10.40 18.95
C VAL A 164 -13.06 11.82 18.40
N TRP A 165 -13.83 12.64 19.10
CA TRP A 165 -14.13 14.01 18.67
C TRP A 165 -12.90 14.90 18.59
N SER A 166 -11.86 14.62 19.38
CA SER A 166 -10.58 15.32 19.31
C SER A 166 -9.85 15.13 17.98
N SER A 167 -10.13 14.02 17.28
CA SER A 167 -9.57 13.72 15.95
C SER A 167 -10.47 14.22 14.80
N LEU A 168 -11.77 14.40 15.05
CA LEU A 168 -12.77 14.74 14.03
C LEU A 168 -13.05 16.25 13.90
N ARG A 169 -13.12 16.96 15.03
CA ARG A 169 -13.47 18.39 15.04
C ARG A 169 -12.22 19.25 15.12
N LEU A 170 -11.75 19.70 13.97
CA LEU A 170 -10.53 20.48 13.83
C LEU A 170 -10.83 21.94 13.48
N PRO A 171 -9.95 22.89 13.83
CA PRO A 171 -10.04 24.25 13.33
C PRO A 171 -9.80 24.29 11.80
N SER A 172 -10.16 25.41 11.17
CA SER A 172 -9.99 25.61 9.72
C SER A 172 -8.51 25.52 9.30
N GLY A 173 -8.25 24.98 8.10
CA GLY A 173 -6.91 24.86 7.54
C GLY A 173 -6.19 23.54 7.85
N LEU A 174 -6.82 22.61 8.56
CA LEU A 174 -6.28 21.26 8.83
C LEU A 174 -6.97 20.20 7.98
N GLY A 175 -6.17 19.41 7.25
CA GLY A 175 -6.63 18.33 6.37
C GLY A 175 -6.33 16.94 6.92
N CYS A 176 -6.72 16.66 8.17
CA CYS A 176 -6.38 15.41 8.86
C CYS A 176 -7.56 14.41 8.85
N PRO A 177 -7.60 13.43 7.91
CA PRO A 177 -8.59 12.36 7.95
C PRO A 177 -8.42 11.47 9.18
N THR A 178 -9.51 10.84 9.62
CA THR A 178 -9.52 9.93 10.77
C THR A 178 -9.94 8.53 10.34
N THR A 179 -9.14 7.52 10.71
CA THR A 179 -9.42 6.10 10.50
C THR A 179 -9.33 5.37 11.84
N LEU A 180 -10.39 4.68 12.26
CA LEU A 180 -10.43 4.04 13.58
C LEU A 180 -9.74 2.66 13.61
N SER A 181 -9.71 1.95 12.48
CA SER A 181 -9.02 0.66 12.38
C SER A 181 -7.54 0.88 12.09
N PRO A 182 -6.61 0.23 12.82
CA PRO A 182 -5.19 0.31 12.52
C PRO A 182 -4.85 -0.32 11.15
N GLU A 183 -5.53 -1.40 10.77
CA GLU A 183 -5.41 -1.98 9.43
C GLU A 183 -5.97 -1.03 8.36
N GLY A 184 -7.07 -0.34 8.69
CA GLY A 184 -7.67 0.70 7.85
C GLY A 184 -6.75 1.90 7.62
N ALA A 185 -6.01 2.35 8.64
CA ALA A 185 -5.03 3.43 8.51
C ALA A 185 -3.91 3.06 7.52
N ALA A 186 -3.37 1.84 7.64
CA ALA A 186 -2.39 1.31 6.70
C ALA A 186 -2.97 1.15 5.29
N GLN A 187 -4.20 0.67 5.15
CA GLN A 187 -4.87 0.54 3.86
C GLN A 187 -5.15 1.90 3.21
N PHE A 188 -5.50 2.93 3.98
CA PHE A 188 -5.69 4.28 3.47
C PHE A 188 -4.36 4.90 3.02
N ALA A 189 -3.28 4.72 3.79
CA ALA A 189 -1.95 5.10 3.35
C ALA A 189 -1.54 4.35 2.06
N ALA A 190 -1.86 3.06 1.95
CA ALA A 190 -1.65 2.30 0.72
C ALA A 190 -2.47 2.84 -0.45
N GLN A 191 -3.72 3.29 -0.24
CA GLN A 191 -4.53 3.92 -1.29
C GLN A 191 -3.90 5.21 -1.79
N ILE A 192 -3.35 6.04 -0.89
CA ILE A 192 -2.60 7.26 -1.25
C ILE A 192 -1.40 6.89 -2.13
N PHE A 193 -0.56 5.95 -1.68
CA PHE A 193 0.62 5.55 -2.46
C PHE A 193 0.25 4.82 -3.76
N GLY A 194 -0.86 4.09 -3.79
CA GLY A 194 -1.38 3.40 -4.97
C GLY A 194 -1.70 4.32 -6.13
N LEU A 195 -1.88 5.63 -5.90
CA LEU A 195 -2.02 6.62 -6.97
C LEU A 195 -0.75 6.73 -7.84
N ASN A 196 0.43 6.49 -7.26
CA ASN A 196 1.72 6.64 -7.93
C ASN A 196 2.60 5.37 -7.88
N ASN A 197 2.13 4.29 -7.25
CA ASN A 197 2.84 3.02 -7.14
C ASN A 197 1.94 1.86 -7.58
N HIS A 198 2.18 1.36 -8.78
CA HIS A 198 1.39 0.29 -9.40
C HIS A 198 1.44 -1.04 -8.64
N LEU A 199 2.51 -1.34 -7.91
CA LEU A 199 2.62 -2.56 -7.09
C LEU A 199 1.69 -2.48 -5.88
N VAL A 200 1.68 -1.34 -5.18
CA VAL A 200 0.77 -1.09 -4.06
C VAL A 200 -0.67 -1.11 -4.55
N TRP A 201 -0.96 -0.44 -5.68
CA TRP A 201 -2.27 -0.44 -6.31
C TRP A 201 -2.75 -1.85 -6.66
N ALA A 202 -1.88 -2.66 -7.26
CA ALA A 202 -2.21 -4.03 -7.63
C ALA A 202 -2.57 -4.86 -6.40
N LYS A 203 -1.78 -4.77 -5.31
CA LYS A 203 -2.10 -5.46 -4.05
C LYS A 203 -3.44 -5.03 -3.45
N LEU A 204 -3.77 -3.73 -3.49
CA LEU A 204 -5.09 -3.25 -3.08
C LEU A 204 -6.20 -3.90 -3.91
N ARG A 205 -6.02 -3.97 -5.23
CA ARG A 205 -7.02 -4.54 -6.14
C ARG A 205 -7.17 -6.05 -5.97
N SER A 206 -6.07 -6.76 -5.74
CA SER A 206 -6.05 -8.18 -5.36
C SER A 206 -6.81 -8.42 -4.07
N ASN A 207 -6.56 -7.61 -3.04
CA ASN A 207 -7.24 -7.74 -1.75
C ASN A 207 -8.75 -7.58 -1.88
N MET A 208 -9.22 -6.57 -2.64
CA MET A 208 -10.65 -6.39 -2.90
C MET A 208 -11.30 -7.61 -3.57
N LEU A 209 -10.61 -8.21 -4.56
CA LEU A 209 -11.08 -9.43 -5.21
C LEU A 209 -11.12 -10.61 -4.24
N ASN A 210 -10.04 -10.82 -3.48
CA ASN A 210 -9.93 -11.92 -2.53
C ASN A 210 -10.99 -11.82 -1.42
N THR A 211 -11.26 -10.63 -0.88
CA THR A 211 -12.35 -10.41 0.08
C THR A 211 -13.69 -10.82 -0.50
N TRP A 212 -13.98 -10.43 -1.75
CA TRP A 212 -15.22 -10.83 -2.42
C TRP A 212 -15.31 -12.35 -2.61
N ILE A 213 -14.22 -13.00 -3.04
CA ILE A 213 -14.15 -14.46 -3.18
C ILE A 213 -14.42 -15.15 -1.82
N SER A 214 -13.80 -14.69 -0.74
CA SER A 214 -13.99 -15.25 0.60
C SER A 214 -15.44 -15.15 1.06
N LEU A 215 -16.13 -14.03 0.79
CA LEU A 215 -17.55 -13.89 1.10
C LEU A 215 -18.41 -14.89 0.32
N LYS A 216 -18.15 -15.07 -0.98
CA LYS A 216 -18.87 -16.05 -1.82
C LYS A 216 -18.65 -17.49 -1.33
N GLN A 217 -17.45 -17.82 -0.90
CA GLN A 217 -17.12 -19.14 -0.35
C GLN A 217 -17.79 -19.37 1.02
N ALA A 218 -17.78 -18.38 1.90
CA ALA A 218 -18.44 -18.46 3.21
C ALA A 218 -19.95 -18.67 3.08
N ASP A 219 -20.60 -17.92 2.18
CA ASP A 219 -22.02 -18.07 1.88
C ASP A 219 -22.36 -19.45 1.29
N LYS A 220 -21.52 -19.96 0.38
CA LYS A 220 -21.68 -21.32 -0.17
C LYS A 220 -21.64 -22.37 0.96
N LYS A 221 -20.64 -22.28 1.85
CA LYS A 221 -20.48 -23.22 2.98
C LYS A 221 -21.67 -23.17 3.94
N LEU A 222 -22.20 -21.98 4.24
CA LEU A 222 -23.39 -21.85 5.09
C LEU A 222 -24.61 -22.53 4.47
N ARG A 223 -24.83 -22.38 3.16
CA ARG A 223 -25.94 -23.03 2.46
C ARG A 223 -25.85 -24.55 2.45
N GLU A 224 -24.65 -25.11 2.39
CA GLU A 224 -24.42 -26.55 2.47
C GLU A 224 -24.68 -27.13 3.87
N CYS A 225 -24.48 -26.35 4.95
CA CYS A 225 -24.76 -26.80 6.33
C CYS A 225 -26.22 -26.63 6.77
N THR A 226 -27.05 -25.96 5.97
CA THR A 226 -28.47 -25.66 6.30
C THR A 226 -29.45 -26.58 5.56
N LEU A 227 -28.94 -27.52 4.77
CA LEU A 227 -29.68 -28.58 4.06
C LEU A 227 -29.35 -29.94 4.68
#